data_AF-A0A4V2PC94-F1
#
_entry.id   AF-A0A4V2PC94-F1
#
_cell.length_a   1.000
_cell.length_b   1.000
_cell.length_c   1.000
_cell.angle_alpha   90.00
_cell.angle_beta   90.00
_cell.angle_gamma   90.00
#
_symmetry.space_group_name_H-M   'P 1'
#
loop_
_entity.id
_entity.type
_entity.pdbx_description
1 polymer ?
#
loop_
_entity_poly.entity_id
_entity_poly.type
_entity_poly.pdbx_seq_one_letter_code
_entity_poly.pdbx_strand_id
1 'polypeptide(L)'
;MGEVAILAQRIWDVMVERGFEPVLRRGSGDAIRYEEQTGVPAPAEVAELWAVLGGRDILGMNLEGANSAGRWCAARAGEAESSGPGVPYEELDGSADGAVRMVWWDRGWCPLHASGDWAVAVDSHPGATGHVGQVLFCDLDVDSDREAVWGNVTEFLGDVLTVVSSQALVVEDGHGLMTHVDNWTCTVLMAVRELGLARRDGRPFPLVGPADQP
;
A
#
# COMPACT_ATOMS: atom_id res chain seq x y z
N MET A 1 -14.79 16.95 2.05
CA MET A 1 -13.58 16.15 2.25
C MET A 1 -14.05 14.71 2.26
N GLY A 2 -13.58 13.89 1.32
CA GLY A 2 -13.94 12.49 1.24
C GLY A 2 -13.34 11.70 2.41
N GLU A 3 -13.78 10.45 2.55
CA GLU A 3 -13.37 9.60 3.67
C GLU A 3 -11.87 9.29 3.65
N VAL A 4 -11.30 9.08 2.47
CA VAL A 4 -9.85 8.90 2.26
C VAL A 4 -9.06 10.07 2.81
N ALA A 5 -9.48 11.30 2.49
CA ALA A 5 -8.83 12.51 2.99
C ALA A 5 -8.89 12.64 4.52
N ILE A 6 -10.03 12.28 5.11
CA ILE A 6 -10.21 12.28 6.58
C ILE A 6 -9.27 11.27 7.23
N LEU A 7 -9.20 10.04 6.73
CA LEU A 7 -8.34 9.00 7.28
C LEU A 7 -6.85 9.33 7.09
N ALA A 8 -6.46 9.83 5.93
CA ALA A 8 -5.08 10.25 5.66
C ALA A 8 -4.62 11.36 6.61
N GLN A 9 -5.47 12.38 6.82
CA GLN A 9 -5.19 13.44 7.78
C GLN A 9 -5.13 12.89 9.22
N ARG A 10 -5.99 11.93 9.57
CA ARG A 10 -5.98 11.32 10.90
C ARG A 10 -4.72 10.50 11.17
N ILE A 11 -4.27 9.72 10.19
CA ILE A 11 -3.00 8.98 10.25
C ILE A 11 -1.85 9.97 10.48
N TRP A 12 -1.82 11.05 9.72
CA TRP A 12 -0.82 12.11 9.88
C TRP A 12 -0.82 12.69 11.30
N ASP A 13 -1.99 13.08 11.81
CA ASP A 13 -2.11 13.68 13.13
C ASP A 13 -1.59 12.73 14.22
N VAL A 14 -1.91 11.44 14.14
CA VAL A 14 -1.43 10.42 15.09
C VAL A 14 0.08 10.24 15.00
N MET A 15 0.66 10.23 13.80
CA MET A 15 2.11 10.13 13.63
C MET A 15 2.83 11.33 14.25
N VAL A 16 2.31 12.55 14.05
CA VAL A 16 2.86 13.76 14.67
C VAL A 16 2.73 13.71 16.19
N GLU A 17 1.55 13.33 16.70
CA GLU A 17 1.30 13.21 18.15
C GLU A 17 2.25 12.22 18.82
N ARG A 18 2.57 11.11 18.14
CA ARG A 18 3.49 10.08 18.63
C ARG A 18 4.97 10.41 18.43
N GLY A 19 5.30 11.55 17.83
CA GLY A 19 6.70 11.98 17.67
C GLY A 19 7.47 11.27 16.56
N PHE A 20 6.78 10.79 15.52
CA PHE A 20 7.46 10.34 14.31
C PHE A 20 8.31 11.49 13.73
N GLU A 21 9.44 11.15 13.11
CA GLU A 21 10.27 12.14 12.44
C GLU A 21 9.44 12.96 11.44
N PRO A 22 9.72 14.27 11.29
CA PRO A 22 8.96 15.13 10.40
C PRO A 22 9.05 14.59 8.98
N VAL A 23 7.88 14.26 8.43
CA VAL A 23 7.79 13.67 7.10
C VAL A 23 8.40 14.59 6.05
N LEU A 24 9.38 14.05 5.33
CA LEU A 24 10.02 14.73 4.21
C LEU A 24 8.97 15.01 3.14
N ARG A 25 8.88 16.27 2.73
CA ARG A 25 8.13 16.63 1.54
C ARG A 25 8.95 16.26 0.30
N ARG A 26 8.45 15.31 -0.47
CA ARG A 26 9.12 14.73 -1.65
C ARG A 26 8.54 15.23 -2.98
N GLY A 27 7.61 16.19 -2.94
CA GLY A 27 7.04 16.80 -4.16
C GLY A 27 5.76 17.62 -3.91
N SER A 28 4.91 17.73 -4.94
CA SER A 28 3.64 18.45 -4.89
C SER A 28 2.47 17.57 -4.47
N GLY A 29 2.53 16.26 -4.73
CA GLY A 29 1.37 15.35 -4.59
C GLY A 29 0.33 15.51 -5.70
N ASP A 30 0.72 16.11 -6.83
CA ASP A 30 -0.15 16.29 -8.00
C ASP A 30 -0.29 14.96 -8.76
N ALA A 31 -1.49 14.37 -8.71
CA ALA A 31 -1.80 13.10 -9.36
C ALA A 31 -1.58 13.12 -10.89
N ILE A 32 -1.54 14.29 -11.53
CA ILE A 32 -1.18 14.40 -12.97
C ILE A 32 0.20 13.79 -13.23
N ARG A 33 1.14 13.91 -12.27
CA ARG A 33 2.47 13.29 -12.37
C ARG A 33 2.42 11.78 -12.54
N TYR A 34 1.42 11.12 -11.96
CA TYR A 34 1.23 9.68 -12.11
C TYR A 34 0.87 9.33 -13.55
N GLU A 35 -0.08 10.06 -14.15
CA GLU A 35 -0.50 9.83 -15.54
C GLU A 35 0.63 10.14 -16.52
N GLU A 36 1.40 11.21 -16.29
CA GLU A 36 2.59 11.53 -17.09
C GLU A 36 3.62 10.38 -17.08
N GLN A 37 3.74 9.66 -15.98
CA GLN A 37 4.73 8.59 -15.79
C GLN A 37 4.26 7.22 -16.29
N THR A 38 2.97 6.92 -16.12
CA THR A 38 2.43 5.57 -16.34
C THR A 38 1.58 5.48 -17.60
N GLY A 39 1.11 6.63 -18.12
CA GLY A 39 0.14 6.70 -19.22
C GLY A 39 -1.29 6.30 -18.81
N VAL A 40 -1.56 6.14 -17.51
CA VAL A 40 -2.87 5.77 -16.96
C VAL A 40 -3.26 6.77 -15.87
N PRO A 41 -4.51 7.26 -15.81
CA PRO A 41 -4.93 8.15 -14.75
C PRO A 41 -4.89 7.45 -13.39
N ALA A 42 -4.52 8.19 -12.34
CA ALA A 42 -4.63 7.68 -10.98
C ALA A 42 -6.11 7.49 -10.61
N PRO A 43 -6.48 6.44 -9.85
CA PRO A 43 -7.81 6.31 -9.29
C PRO A 43 -8.17 7.54 -8.43
N ALA A 44 -9.45 7.93 -8.42
CA ALA A 44 -9.89 9.17 -7.78
C ALA A 44 -9.56 9.21 -6.28
N GLU A 45 -9.67 8.07 -5.61
CA GLU A 45 -9.34 7.87 -4.20
C GLU A 45 -7.84 8.10 -3.94
N VAL A 46 -6.97 7.61 -4.83
CA VAL A 46 -5.53 7.79 -4.71
C VAL A 46 -5.14 9.24 -5.01
N ALA A 47 -5.79 9.87 -5.98
CA ALA A 47 -5.61 11.29 -6.27
C ALA A 47 -6.03 12.17 -5.08
N GLU A 48 -7.14 11.85 -4.41
CA GLU A 48 -7.58 12.51 -3.18
C GLU A 48 -6.55 12.33 -2.06
N LEU A 49 -6.05 11.11 -1.86
CA LEU A 49 -4.98 10.81 -0.91
C LEU A 49 -3.76 11.70 -1.16
N TRP A 50 -3.18 11.67 -2.35
CA TRP A 50 -1.97 12.44 -2.65
C TRP A 50 -2.15 13.95 -2.57
N ALA A 51 -3.33 14.45 -2.93
CA ALA A 51 -3.67 15.86 -2.77
C ALA A 51 -3.65 16.29 -1.29
N VAL A 52 -4.16 15.46 -0.38
CA VAL A 52 -4.15 15.70 1.07
C VAL A 52 -2.74 15.58 1.64
N LEU A 53 -1.97 14.59 1.18
CA LEU A 53 -0.58 14.44 1.58
C LEU A 53 0.27 15.63 1.11
N GLY A 54 -0.05 16.24 -0.03
CA GLY A 54 0.64 17.44 -0.52
C GLY A 54 2.14 17.22 -0.75
N GLY A 55 2.50 15.99 -1.13
CA GLY A 55 3.88 15.52 -1.30
C GLY A 55 4.58 15.08 0.00
N ARG A 56 3.88 15.01 1.13
CA ARG A 56 4.38 14.38 2.36
C ARG A 56 4.42 12.85 2.20
N ASP A 57 5.56 12.26 2.52
CA ASP A 57 5.75 10.82 2.63
C ASP A 57 5.20 10.23 3.94
N ILE A 58 3.93 9.84 3.91
CA ILE A 58 3.32 9.11 5.03
C ILE A 58 3.51 7.62 4.77
N LEU A 59 4.42 7.00 5.54
CA LEU A 59 4.63 5.56 5.52
C LEU A 59 4.86 4.99 4.10
N GLY A 60 5.62 5.68 3.26
CA GLY A 60 5.91 5.24 1.89
C GLY A 60 4.80 5.52 0.87
N MET A 61 3.69 6.16 1.28
CA MET A 61 2.54 6.46 0.40
C MET A 61 2.72 7.73 -0.45
N ASN A 62 3.94 8.23 -0.61
CA ASN A 62 4.22 9.35 -1.49
C ASN A 62 4.19 8.96 -2.97
N LEU A 63 3.73 9.89 -3.80
CA LEU A 63 3.82 9.80 -5.26
C LEU A 63 5.25 10.01 -5.77
N GLU A 64 5.96 11.02 -5.25
CA GLU A 64 7.23 11.50 -5.80
C GLU A 64 8.40 11.22 -4.84
N GLY A 65 9.60 10.97 -5.36
CA GLY A 65 10.80 10.70 -4.55
C GLY A 65 11.62 9.51 -5.05
N ALA A 66 12.76 9.24 -4.42
CA ALA A 66 13.63 8.13 -4.81
C ALA A 66 13.05 6.74 -4.50
N ASN A 67 12.23 6.65 -3.46
CA ASN A 67 11.61 5.41 -2.97
C ASN A 67 10.08 5.52 -2.93
N SER A 68 9.50 6.35 -3.80
CA SER A 68 8.07 6.62 -3.78
C SER A 68 7.28 5.53 -4.51
N ALA A 69 6.02 5.36 -4.12
CA ALA A 69 5.11 4.46 -4.81
C ALA A 69 4.99 4.81 -6.31
N GLY A 70 4.93 6.12 -6.63
CA GLY A 70 4.86 6.57 -8.03
C GLY A 70 6.10 6.23 -8.85
N ARG A 71 7.32 6.38 -8.30
CA ARG A 71 8.55 6.02 -9.02
C ARG A 71 8.64 4.51 -9.26
N TRP A 72 8.20 3.70 -8.31
CA TRP A 72 8.06 2.25 -8.50
C TRP A 72 7.14 1.92 -9.66
N CYS A 73 5.97 2.57 -9.70
CA CYS A 73 5.00 2.41 -10.77
C CYS A 73 5.59 2.81 -12.13
N ALA A 74 6.26 3.96 -12.21
CA ALA A 74 6.92 4.44 -13.41
C ALA A 74 8.02 3.50 -13.91
N ALA A 75 8.83 2.95 -12.99
CA ALA A 75 9.89 2.01 -13.33
C ALA A 75 9.33 0.70 -13.90
N ARG A 76 8.20 0.23 -13.34
CA ARG A 76 7.54 -1.01 -13.79
C ARG A 76 6.59 -0.78 -14.96
N ALA A 77 6.24 0.45 -15.31
CA ALA A 77 5.36 0.74 -16.45
C ALA A 77 5.90 0.14 -17.77
N GLY A 78 7.23 0.01 -17.93
CA GLY A 78 7.85 -0.65 -19.08
C GLY A 78 7.74 -2.19 -19.08
N GLU A 79 7.63 -2.79 -17.91
CA GLU A 79 7.37 -4.23 -17.70
C GLU A 79 5.87 -4.55 -17.75
N ALA A 80 5.05 -3.52 -17.56
CA ALA A 80 3.61 -3.60 -17.49
C ALA A 80 2.99 -3.80 -18.88
N GLU A 81 1.97 -4.66 -18.94
CA GLU A 81 1.22 -4.87 -20.16
C GLU A 81 0.45 -3.60 -20.54
N SER A 82 0.64 -3.13 -21.78
CA SER A 82 0.10 -1.86 -22.27
C SER A 82 -1.40 -1.94 -22.63
N SER A 83 -2.21 -2.61 -21.82
CA SER A 83 -3.66 -2.84 -22.02
C SER A 83 -4.00 -3.79 -23.19
N GLY A 84 -4.08 -5.07 -22.84
CA GLY A 84 -4.70 -6.18 -23.58
C GLY A 84 -4.82 -7.37 -22.60
N PRO A 85 -5.68 -8.38 -22.84
CA PRO A 85 -5.62 -9.61 -22.07
C PRO A 85 -4.23 -10.21 -22.23
N GLY A 86 -3.45 -10.16 -21.16
CA GLY A 86 -2.13 -10.77 -21.11
C GLY A 86 -2.21 -12.25 -21.39
N VAL A 87 -1.16 -12.79 -22.00
CA VAL A 87 -0.88 -14.20 -21.84
C VAL A 87 -0.54 -14.37 -20.36
N PRO A 88 -1.27 -15.19 -19.59
CA PRO A 88 -0.92 -15.45 -18.21
C PRO A 88 0.57 -15.77 -18.15
N TYR A 89 1.30 -15.15 -17.22
CA TYR A 89 2.64 -15.63 -16.94
C TYR A 89 2.47 -17.09 -16.50
N GLU A 90 3.03 -18.04 -17.25
CA GLU A 90 2.77 -19.49 -17.06
C GLU A 90 3.13 -19.97 -15.65
N GLU A 91 3.98 -19.19 -14.96
CA GLU A 91 4.53 -19.45 -13.62
C GLU A 91 3.78 -18.71 -12.49
N LEU A 92 2.85 -17.80 -12.81
CA LEU A 92 2.07 -17.12 -11.77
C LEU A 92 0.91 -18.00 -11.31
N ASP A 93 1.01 -18.50 -10.08
CA ASP A 93 -0.15 -18.69 -9.22
C ASP A 93 -0.68 -17.28 -8.92
N GLY A 94 -1.85 -16.93 -9.43
CA GLY A 94 -2.45 -15.62 -9.21
C GLY A 94 -3.73 -15.75 -8.42
N SER A 95 -4.57 -14.72 -8.43
CA SER A 95 -5.70 -14.63 -7.49
C SER A 95 -6.57 -15.89 -7.50
N ALA A 96 -6.64 -16.55 -6.34
CA ALA A 96 -7.23 -17.87 -6.18
C ALA A 96 -8.73 -17.90 -6.55
N ASP A 97 -9.41 -16.76 -6.44
CA ASP A 97 -10.82 -16.59 -6.82
C ASP A 97 -11.02 -15.84 -8.15
N GLY A 98 -9.94 -15.44 -8.82
CA GLY A 98 -9.94 -14.67 -10.07
C GLY A 98 -10.26 -13.19 -9.93
N ALA A 99 -10.18 -12.62 -8.71
CA ALA A 99 -10.46 -11.21 -8.47
C ALA A 99 -9.40 -10.29 -9.07
N VAL A 100 -8.17 -10.78 -9.19
CA VAL A 100 -7.03 -10.07 -9.78
C VAL A 100 -6.65 -10.73 -11.10
N ARG A 101 -6.20 -9.93 -12.08
CA ARG A 101 -5.66 -10.45 -13.33
C ARG A 101 -4.33 -11.18 -13.09
N MET A 102 -4.14 -12.29 -13.81
CA MET A 102 -2.97 -13.17 -13.77
C MET A 102 -1.77 -12.60 -14.53
N VAL A 103 -1.31 -11.41 -14.15
CA VAL A 103 -0.18 -10.72 -14.79
C VAL A 103 0.87 -10.32 -13.76
N TRP A 104 2.12 -10.26 -14.19
CA TRP A 104 3.23 -9.84 -13.32
C TRP A 104 2.98 -8.45 -12.72
N TRP A 105 2.62 -7.50 -13.58
CA TRP A 105 2.28 -6.14 -13.20
C TRP A 105 1.33 -5.53 -14.24
N ASP A 106 0.29 -4.83 -13.78
CA ASP A 106 -0.63 -4.08 -14.63
C ASP A 106 -0.43 -2.56 -14.45
N ARG A 107 -0.43 -1.77 -15.53
CA ARG A 107 -0.34 -0.30 -15.45
C ARG A 107 -1.50 0.34 -14.69
N GLY A 108 -2.63 -0.36 -14.63
CA GLY A 108 -3.80 0.01 -13.87
C GLY A 108 -3.68 -0.25 -12.37
N TRP A 109 -2.60 -0.88 -11.89
CA TRP A 109 -2.35 -1.07 -10.46
C TRP A 109 -1.59 0.11 -9.90
N CYS A 110 -2.34 1.04 -9.30
CA CYS A 110 -1.81 2.28 -8.75
C CYS A 110 -1.30 2.06 -7.31
N PRO A 111 0.01 2.04 -7.06
CA PRO A 111 0.56 1.68 -5.77
C PRO A 111 0.26 2.74 -4.71
N LEU A 112 -0.23 2.27 -3.57
CA LEU A 112 -0.27 2.98 -2.30
C LEU A 112 1.06 2.78 -1.57
N HIS A 113 1.65 1.59 -1.65
CA HIS A 113 2.97 1.28 -1.12
C HIS A 113 3.72 0.38 -2.12
N ALA A 114 5.03 0.55 -2.26
CA ALA A 114 5.85 -0.33 -3.08
C ALA A 114 7.29 -0.46 -2.57
N SER A 115 7.83 -1.65 -2.70
CA SER A 115 9.23 -2.01 -2.41
C SER A 115 9.78 -2.94 -3.50
N GLY A 116 11.01 -3.43 -3.31
CA GLY A 116 11.62 -4.43 -4.20
C GLY A 116 10.79 -5.72 -4.31
N ASP A 117 10.17 -6.10 -3.19
CA ASP A 117 9.67 -7.46 -2.97
C ASP A 117 8.14 -7.51 -2.82
N TRP A 118 7.48 -6.38 -2.60
CA TRP A 118 6.03 -6.33 -2.45
C TRP A 118 5.46 -4.94 -2.73
N ALA A 119 4.17 -4.89 -3.05
CA ALA A 119 3.40 -3.68 -3.21
C ALA A 119 1.97 -3.84 -2.64
N VAL A 120 1.38 -2.70 -2.28
CA VAL A 120 -0.05 -2.55 -2.07
C VAL A 120 -0.56 -1.57 -3.11
N ALA A 121 -1.54 -1.97 -3.91
CA ALA A 121 -1.97 -1.17 -5.06
C ALA A 121 -3.48 -1.17 -5.24
N VAL A 122 -4.03 -0.05 -5.71
CA VAL A 122 -5.42 0.07 -6.11
C VAL A 122 -5.57 -0.46 -7.53
N ASP A 123 -6.50 -1.39 -7.70
CA ASP A 123 -6.73 -2.06 -8.98
C ASP A 123 -7.79 -1.34 -9.81
N SER A 124 -7.39 -0.80 -10.96
CA SER A 124 -8.33 -0.25 -11.95
C SER A 124 -8.68 -1.23 -13.08
N HIS A 125 -8.03 -2.39 -13.14
CA HIS A 125 -8.24 -3.43 -14.15
C HIS A 125 -8.45 -4.80 -13.48
N PRO A 126 -9.54 -4.98 -12.71
CA PRO A 126 -9.80 -6.21 -11.98
C PRO A 126 -9.95 -7.43 -12.89
N GLY A 127 -9.79 -8.60 -12.28
CA GLY A 127 -10.14 -9.89 -12.87
C GLY A 127 -11.65 -10.08 -12.98
N ALA A 128 -12.08 -11.30 -13.32
CA ALA A 128 -13.47 -11.59 -13.65
C ALA A 128 -14.43 -11.48 -12.46
N THR A 129 -13.95 -11.72 -11.24
CA THR A 129 -14.75 -11.69 -10.00
C THR A 129 -14.47 -10.45 -9.15
N GLY A 130 -13.45 -9.67 -9.49
CA GLY A 130 -13.05 -8.48 -8.76
C GLY A 130 -13.85 -7.24 -9.13
N HIS A 131 -13.48 -6.12 -8.51
CA HIS A 131 -14.11 -4.84 -8.83
C HIS A 131 -13.08 -3.70 -8.87
N VAL A 132 -13.39 -2.67 -9.66
CA VAL A 132 -12.55 -1.47 -9.76
C VAL A 132 -12.47 -0.81 -8.38
N GLY A 133 -11.25 -0.41 -7.98
CA GLY A 133 -10.99 0.24 -6.71
C GLY A 133 -10.69 -0.72 -5.54
N GLN A 134 -10.74 -2.04 -5.75
CA GLN A 134 -10.21 -3.01 -4.78
C GLN A 134 -8.71 -2.75 -4.56
N VAL A 135 -8.20 -3.11 -3.37
CA VAL A 135 -6.79 -2.94 -3.04
C VAL A 135 -6.13 -4.30 -2.94
N LEU A 136 -5.07 -4.44 -3.73
CA LEU A 136 -4.28 -5.65 -3.86
C LEU A 136 -3.14 -5.65 -2.85
N PHE A 137 -2.81 -6.83 -2.35
CA PHE A 137 -1.49 -7.13 -1.86
C PHE A 137 -0.76 -7.96 -2.92
N CYS A 138 0.35 -7.43 -3.43
CA CYS A 138 1.17 -8.04 -4.45
C CYS A 138 2.51 -8.43 -3.84
N ASP A 139 2.77 -9.71 -3.68
CA ASP A 139 4.12 -10.19 -3.47
C ASP A 139 4.80 -10.27 -4.86
N LEU A 140 5.96 -9.63 -4.98
CA LEU A 140 6.68 -9.46 -6.25
C LEU A 140 7.71 -10.57 -6.47
N ASP A 141 7.50 -11.75 -5.87
CA ASP A 141 8.16 -12.98 -6.31
C ASP A 141 7.48 -13.54 -7.58
N VAL A 142 8.24 -14.28 -8.39
CA VAL A 142 7.78 -14.91 -9.64
C VAL A 142 6.72 -15.96 -9.38
N ASP A 143 6.79 -16.63 -8.23
CA ASP A 143 5.88 -17.70 -7.83
C ASP A 143 4.82 -17.22 -6.81
N SER A 144 4.53 -15.91 -6.76
CA SER A 144 3.70 -15.32 -5.71
C SER A 144 2.29 -14.93 -6.13
N ASP A 145 1.33 -15.26 -5.27
CA ASP A 145 -0.07 -14.85 -5.37
C ASP A 145 -0.22 -13.32 -5.26
N ARG A 146 -1.09 -12.77 -6.11
CA ARG A 146 -1.58 -11.39 -6.01
C ARG A 146 -3.05 -11.47 -5.64
N GLU A 147 -3.42 -10.87 -4.54
CA GLU A 147 -4.77 -11.00 -4.00
C GLU A 147 -5.41 -9.65 -3.70
N ALA A 148 -6.70 -9.54 -3.99
CA ALA A 148 -7.51 -8.42 -3.53
C ALA A 148 -7.85 -8.64 -2.06
N VAL A 149 -7.16 -7.92 -1.16
CA VAL A 149 -7.27 -8.15 0.29
C VAL A 149 -8.00 -7.01 1.03
N TRP A 150 -8.21 -5.86 0.40
CA TRP A 150 -9.16 -4.84 0.87
C TRP A 150 -10.17 -4.50 -0.22
N GLY A 151 -11.41 -4.21 0.19
CA GLY A 151 -12.48 -3.81 -0.72
C GLY A 151 -12.35 -2.37 -1.21
N ASN A 152 -11.51 -1.52 -0.62
CA ASN A 152 -11.22 -0.16 -1.10
C ASN A 152 -10.09 0.51 -0.29
N VAL A 153 -9.68 1.71 -0.75
CA VAL A 153 -8.64 2.53 -0.10
C VAL A 153 -9.01 2.93 1.33
N THR A 154 -10.28 3.23 1.60
CA THR A 154 -10.73 3.57 2.96
C THR A 154 -10.46 2.43 3.94
N GLU A 155 -10.78 1.20 3.55
CA GLU A 155 -10.56 0.02 4.39
C GLU A 155 -9.07 -0.19 4.68
N PHE A 156 -8.21 -0.06 3.66
CA PHE A 156 -6.76 -0.09 3.83
C PHE A 156 -6.26 0.98 4.79
N LEU A 157 -6.69 2.24 4.62
CA LEU A 157 -6.29 3.34 5.50
C LEU A 157 -6.83 3.17 6.92
N GLY A 158 -8.00 2.54 7.10
CA GLY A 158 -8.54 2.19 8.41
C GLY A 158 -7.64 1.22 9.18
N ASP A 159 -7.09 0.22 8.50
CA ASP A 159 -6.13 -0.70 9.11
C ASP A 159 -4.80 -0.01 9.41
N VAL A 160 -4.26 0.80 8.49
CA VAL A 160 -3.05 1.60 8.73
C VAL A 160 -3.24 2.50 9.94
N LEU A 161 -4.41 3.16 10.06
CA LEU A 161 -4.75 3.97 11.22
C LEU A 161 -4.76 3.15 12.51
N THR A 162 -5.29 1.93 12.47
CA THR A 162 -5.29 1.00 13.61
C THR A 162 -3.87 0.65 14.05
N VAL A 163 -2.97 0.42 13.08
CA VAL A 163 -1.54 0.16 13.34
C VAL A 163 -0.88 1.35 14.01
N VAL A 164 -0.96 2.55 13.42
CA VAL A 164 -0.30 3.74 13.99
C VAL A 164 -0.93 4.21 15.31
N SER A 165 -2.18 3.83 15.57
CA SER A 165 -2.87 4.11 16.82
C SER A 165 -2.63 3.05 17.90
N SER A 166 -1.96 1.94 17.57
CA SER A 166 -1.74 0.83 18.50
C SER A 166 -0.95 1.24 19.74
N GLN A 167 -1.35 0.79 20.92
CA GLN A 167 -0.58 1.03 22.15
C GLN A 167 0.77 0.30 22.16
N ALA A 168 0.91 -0.78 21.39
CA ALA A 168 2.16 -1.53 21.27
C ALA A 168 3.17 -0.86 20.32
N LEU A 169 2.77 0.18 19.61
CA LEU A 169 3.68 0.98 18.80
C LEU A 169 4.52 1.88 19.69
N VAL A 170 5.83 1.63 19.71
CA VAL A 170 6.85 2.46 20.33
C VAL A 170 7.50 3.31 19.23
N VAL A 171 7.75 4.59 19.49
CA VAL A 171 8.48 5.45 18.56
C VAL A 171 9.88 5.69 19.12
N GLU A 172 10.89 5.17 18.42
CA GLU A 172 12.31 5.33 18.76
C GLU A 172 13.01 6.04 17.60
N ASP A 173 13.76 7.11 17.89
CA ASP A 173 14.43 7.95 16.90
C ASP A 173 13.49 8.39 15.74
N GLY A 174 12.22 8.64 16.06
CA GLY A 174 11.18 9.04 15.11
C GLY A 174 10.70 7.93 14.16
N HIS A 175 11.10 6.69 14.41
CA HIS A 175 10.65 5.50 13.70
C HIS A 175 9.68 4.70 14.57
N GLY A 176 8.53 4.35 14.01
CA GLY A 176 7.56 3.49 14.67
C GLY A 176 7.98 2.01 14.62
N LEU A 177 8.10 1.40 15.79
CA LEU A 177 8.49 0.02 16.02
C LEU A 177 7.39 -0.73 16.77
N MET A 178 7.16 -1.99 16.42
CA MET A 178 6.15 -2.85 17.04
C MET A 178 6.72 -4.24 17.29
N THR A 179 6.32 -4.88 18.38
CA THR A 179 6.67 -6.28 18.64
C THR A 179 5.68 -7.21 17.96
N HIS A 180 6.17 -8.04 17.04
CA HIS A 180 5.42 -9.10 16.40
C HIS A 180 5.05 -10.21 17.41
N VAL A 181 4.00 -11.00 17.14
CA VAL A 181 3.62 -12.16 17.98
C VAL A 181 4.73 -13.19 18.17
N ASP A 182 5.72 -13.21 17.28
CA ASP A 182 6.89 -14.09 17.33
C ASP A 182 8.10 -13.44 18.04
N ASN A 183 7.86 -12.38 18.84
CA ASN A 183 8.87 -11.69 19.65
C ASN A 183 10.05 -11.06 18.88
N TRP A 184 9.82 -10.61 17.64
CA TRP A 184 10.77 -9.78 16.91
C TRP A 184 10.19 -8.38 16.66
N THR A 185 11.06 -7.38 16.51
CA THR A 185 10.67 -5.98 16.32
C THR A 185 10.53 -5.66 14.83
N CYS A 186 9.38 -5.11 14.44
CA CYS A 186 9.06 -4.71 13.08
C CYS A 186 8.84 -3.20 12.98
N THR A 187 9.14 -2.59 11.83
CA THR A 187 8.77 -1.19 11.56
C THR A 187 7.30 -1.09 11.19
N VAL A 188 6.70 0.10 11.26
CA VAL A 188 5.32 0.32 10.78
C VAL A 188 5.14 -0.15 9.32
N LEU A 189 6.13 0.04 8.46
CA LEU A 189 6.06 -0.45 7.06
C LEU A 189 5.99 -1.97 7.00
N MET A 190 6.76 -2.67 7.85
CA MET A 190 6.65 -4.12 7.98
C MET A 190 5.30 -4.54 8.56
N ALA A 191 4.74 -3.78 9.50
CA ALA A 191 3.40 -4.05 10.02
C ALA A 191 2.32 -3.93 8.92
N VAL A 192 2.46 -3.01 7.96
CA VAL A 192 1.58 -2.92 6.77
C VAL A 192 1.74 -4.15 5.86
N ARG A 193 2.97 -4.64 5.65
CA ARG A 193 3.20 -5.90 4.93
C ARG A 193 2.52 -7.08 5.62
N GLU A 194 2.73 -7.23 6.93
CA GLU A 194 2.14 -8.31 7.72
C GLU A 194 0.62 -8.25 7.77
N LEU A 195 0.02 -7.05 7.73
CA LEU A 195 -1.41 -6.86 7.58
C LEU A 195 -1.92 -7.40 6.23
N GLY A 196 -1.22 -7.09 5.13
CA GLY A 196 -1.56 -7.62 3.81
C GLY A 196 -1.52 -9.15 3.76
N LEU A 197 -0.45 -9.74 4.31
CA LEU A 197 -0.34 -11.20 4.46
C LEU A 197 -1.45 -11.78 5.35
N ALA A 198 -1.73 -11.16 6.50
CA ALA A 198 -2.76 -11.64 7.42
C ALA A 198 -4.14 -11.65 6.75
N ARG A 199 -4.50 -10.59 6.02
CA ARG A 199 -5.77 -10.54 5.28
C ARG A 199 -5.84 -11.58 4.17
N ARG A 200 -4.78 -11.70 3.37
CA ARG A 200 -4.67 -12.73 2.32
C ARG A 200 -4.93 -14.13 2.89
N ASP A 201 -4.29 -14.44 4.00
CA ASP A 201 -4.35 -15.76 4.63
C ASP A 201 -5.60 -15.96 5.51
N GLY A 202 -6.48 -14.97 5.64
CA GLY A 202 -7.64 -14.99 6.54
C GLY A 202 -7.26 -15.07 8.03
N ARG A 203 -6.06 -14.61 8.40
CA ARG A 203 -5.54 -14.60 9.77
C ARG A 203 -6.04 -13.36 10.54
N PRO A 204 -6.28 -13.48 11.86
CA PRO A 204 -6.68 -12.34 12.68
C PRO A 204 -5.56 -11.29 12.80
N PHE A 205 -5.96 -10.03 12.86
CA PHE A 205 -5.10 -8.86 13.10
C PHE A 205 -5.68 -8.04 14.28
N PRO A 206 -4.86 -7.41 15.16
CA PRO A 206 -3.41 -7.18 15.07
C PRO A 206 -2.53 -8.38 15.44
N LEU A 207 -1.45 -8.58 14.65
CA LEU A 207 -0.34 -9.53 14.93
C LEU A 207 0.63 -8.97 15.99
N VAL A 208 0.07 -8.39 17.05
CA VAL A 208 0.80 -7.66 18.07
C VAL A 208 0.86 -8.50 19.33
N GLY A 209 2.08 -8.88 19.73
CA GLY A 209 2.31 -9.51 21.04
C GLY A 209 2.03 -8.52 22.17
N PRO A 210 1.69 -8.99 23.39
CA PRO A 210 1.66 -8.10 24.55
C PRO A 210 3.02 -7.41 24.66
N ALA A 211 3.03 -6.07 24.81
CA ALA A 211 4.25 -5.37 25.13
C ALA A 211 4.78 -5.93 26.45
N ASP A 212 5.97 -6.54 26.44
CA ASP A 212 6.67 -6.88 27.67
C ASP A 212 6.83 -5.58 28.47
N GLN A 213 6.06 -5.45 29.54
CA GLN A 213 6.21 -4.37 30.50
C GLN A 213 7.50 -4.61 31.29
N PRO A 214 8.44 -3.65 31.34
CA PRO A 214 9.36 -3.59 32.46
C PRO A 214 8.63 -3.25 33.77
#